data_AF-A0AA88GLS1-F1
#
_entry.id   AF-A0AA88GLS1-F1
#
_cell.length_a   1.000
_cell.length_b   1.000
_cell.length_c   1.000
_cell.angle_alpha   90.00
_cell.angle_beta   90.00
_cell.angle_gamma   90.00
#
_symmetry.space_group_name_H-M   'P 1'
#
loop_
_entity.id
_entity.type
_entity.pdbx_description
1 polymer ?
#
loop_
_entity_poly.entity_id
_entity_poly.type
_entity_poly.pdbx_seq_one_letter_code
_entity_poly.pdbx_strand_id
1 'polypeptide(L)'
;MKSSAEEDESEQEELKLPPNFTLAKDELPAIEKDEEFEEKIKNLDISQVINWSNLLPTILSKQGRCTQYWTDEEKEKPDFEEMKKTVERIPKPLSSISEENWTVRTCGMLVDNEVVALSSRIWQGAHCVGYKRYAKDMVFANIYIGYGIKTGGEVFTPQFILPVQDEYHQIVLTQQTDPSIEDMKRFIPQKKEANDQENEDQADE
;
A
#
# COMPACT_ATOMS: atom_id res chain seq x y z
N MET A 1 -6.27 23.12 -58.89
CA MET A 1 -5.52 23.95 -57.91
C MET A 1 -5.86 23.41 -56.54
N LYS A 2 -4.87 22.85 -55.83
CA LYS A 2 -5.02 22.35 -54.46
C LYS A 2 -5.10 23.56 -53.53
N SER A 3 -6.17 23.72 -52.77
CA SER A 3 -6.21 24.66 -51.64
C SER A 3 -5.93 23.84 -50.38
N SER A 4 -4.72 23.97 -49.85
CA SER A 4 -4.37 23.47 -48.52
C SER A 4 -5.19 24.24 -47.49
N ALA A 5 -6.01 23.55 -46.72
CA ALA A 5 -6.50 24.05 -45.44
C ALA A 5 -5.41 23.65 -44.42
N GLU A 6 -4.61 24.63 -44.02
CA GLU A 6 -3.73 24.50 -42.86
C GLU A 6 -4.62 24.38 -41.62
N GLU A 7 -4.50 23.26 -40.93
CA GLU A 7 -5.11 23.02 -39.63
C GLU A 7 -4.36 23.89 -38.61
N ASP A 8 -5.05 24.89 -38.05
CA ASP A 8 -4.56 25.65 -36.91
C ASP A 8 -4.43 24.71 -35.71
N GLU A 9 -3.23 24.19 -35.48
CA GLU A 9 -2.80 23.64 -34.20
C GLU A 9 -2.80 24.78 -33.17
N SER A 10 -3.97 25.03 -32.57
CA SER A 10 -4.06 25.90 -31.40
C SER A 10 -3.28 25.28 -30.25
N GLU A 11 -2.07 25.81 -30.02
CA GLU A 11 -1.29 25.57 -28.81
C GLU A 11 -2.19 25.80 -27.58
N GLN A 12 -2.54 24.73 -26.88
CA GLN A 12 -3.27 24.84 -25.62
C GLN A 12 -2.36 25.55 -24.62
N GLU A 13 -2.63 26.84 -24.40
CA GLU A 13 -2.00 27.63 -23.35
C GLU A 13 -2.18 26.89 -22.02
N GLU A 14 -1.09 26.36 -21.45
CA GLU A 14 -1.11 25.68 -20.16
C GLU A 14 -1.64 26.66 -19.10
N LEU A 15 -2.91 26.47 -18.72
CA LEU A 15 -3.55 27.21 -17.64
C LEU A 15 -2.68 27.07 -16.38
N LYS A 16 -2.08 28.19 -15.95
CA LYS A 16 -1.31 28.25 -14.70
C LYS A 16 -2.27 28.10 -13.52
N LEU A 17 -2.46 26.85 -13.13
CA LEU A 17 -3.32 26.48 -12.02
C LEU A 17 -2.67 26.84 -10.67
N PRO A 18 -3.46 27.21 -9.65
CA PRO A 18 -2.97 27.37 -8.29
C PRO A 18 -2.30 26.07 -7.79
N PRO A 19 -1.37 26.14 -6.83
CA PRO A 19 -0.61 24.98 -6.35
C PRO A 19 -1.47 23.83 -5.78
N ASN A 20 -2.74 24.09 -5.47
CA ASN A 20 -3.67 23.12 -4.90
C ASN A 20 -4.63 22.51 -5.93
N PHE A 21 -4.49 22.87 -7.21
CA PHE A 21 -5.39 22.43 -8.26
C PHE A 21 -4.64 21.50 -9.21
N THR A 22 -5.03 20.22 -9.22
CA THR A 22 -4.52 19.24 -10.16
C THR A 22 -5.55 19.07 -11.26
N LEU A 23 -5.15 19.30 -12.52
CA LEU A 23 -6.04 19.00 -13.65
C LEU A 23 -6.25 17.48 -13.71
N ALA A 24 -7.50 17.04 -13.81
CA ALA A 24 -7.79 15.65 -14.14
C ALA A 24 -7.19 15.39 -15.54
N LYS A 25 -6.33 14.39 -15.67
CA LYS A 25 -5.83 13.96 -16.98
C LYS A 25 -6.96 13.19 -17.67
N ASP A 26 -7.21 13.51 -18.94
CA ASP A 26 -8.25 12.85 -19.74
C ASP A 26 -7.91 11.37 -20.02
N GLU A 27 -6.62 11.03 -20.00
CA GLU A 27 -6.15 9.67 -20.27
C GLU A 27 -5.22 9.16 -19.16
N LEU A 28 -5.53 7.98 -18.65
CA LEU A 28 -4.63 7.20 -17.80
C LEU A 28 -3.94 6.14 -18.67
N PRO A 29 -2.59 6.15 -18.77
CA PRO A 29 -1.84 5.29 -19.69
C PRO A 29 -1.93 3.79 -19.40
N ALA A 30 -2.64 3.38 -18.35
CA ALA A 30 -2.75 2.00 -17.90
C ALA A 30 -4.06 1.32 -18.31
N ILE A 31 -5.00 2.03 -18.94
CA ILE A 31 -6.33 1.52 -19.29
C ILE A 31 -6.65 1.95 -20.73
N GLU A 32 -6.79 0.97 -21.62
CA GLU A 32 -7.21 1.21 -23.00
C GLU A 32 -8.72 1.50 -23.04
N LYS A 33 -9.12 2.50 -23.84
CA LYS A 33 -10.53 2.81 -24.06
C LYS A 33 -11.14 1.74 -24.96
N ASP A 34 -12.26 1.15 -24.53
CA ASP A 34 -13.05 0.24 -25.37
C ASP A 34 -13.79 1.05 -26.44
N GLU A 35 -13.40 0.89 -27.71
CA GLU A 35 -14.03 1.56 -28.86
C GLU A 35 -15.45 1.04 -29.12
N GLU A 36 -15.77 -0.20 -28.72
CA GLU A 36 -17.10 -0.80 -28.88
C GLU A 36 -18.07 -0.40 -27.75
N PHE A 37 -17.58 0.33 -26.74
CA PHE A 37 -18.39 0.74 -25.59
C PHE A 37 -19.58 1.61 -26.00
N GLU A 38 -19.45 2.42 -27.05
CA GLU A 38 -20.51 3.30 -27.57
C GLU A 38 -21.79 2.54 -27.97
N GLU A 39 -21.67 1.29 -28.42
CA GLU A 39 -22.84 0.45 -28.72
C GLU A 39 -23.52 -0.06 -27.45
N LYS A 40 -22.72 -0.39 -26.43
CA LYS A 40 -23.19 -0.86 -25.12
C LYS A 40 -23.88 0.25 -24.32
N ILE A 41 -23.48 1.51 -24.50
CA ILE A 41 -24.08 2.68 -23.82
C ILE A 41 -25.59 2.80 -24.07
N LYS A 42 -26.09 2.38 -25.24
CA LYS A 42 -27.52 2.53 -25.59
C LYS A 42 -28.47 1.84 -24.61
N ASN A 43 -28.04 0.71 -24.06
CA ASN A 43 -28.82 -0.11 -23.14
C ASN A 43 -28.32 0.00 -21.69
N LEU A 44 -27.33 0.87 -21.43
CA LEU A 44 -26.69 0.96 -20.12
C LEU A 44 -27.52 1.83 -19.17
N ASP A 45 -27.98 1.23 -18.08
CA ASP A 45 -28.65 1.95 -17.00
C ASP A 45 -27.60 2.53 -16.02
N ILE A 46 -27.28 3.81 -16.15
CA ILE A 46 -26.33 4.51 -15.28
C ILE A 46 -26.82 4.67 -13.83
N SER A 47 -28.09 4.39 -13.54
CA SER A 47 -28.62 4.42 -12.17
C SER A 47 -28.14 3.25 -11.33
N GLN A 48 -27.72 2.14 -11.95
CA GLN A 48 -27.26 0.97 -11.22
C GLN A 48 -25.78 1.09 -10.84
N VAL A 49 -25.48 0.89 -9.56
CA VAL A 49 -24.11 0.92 -9.02
C VAL A 49 -23.20 -0.14 -9.65
N ILE A 50 -23.77 -1.27 -10.11
CA ILE A 50 -23.03 -2.36 -10.79
C ILE A 50 -22.38 -1.93 -12.11
N ASN A 51 -22.94 -0.91 -12.76
CA ASN A 51 -22.46 -0.40 -14.05
C ASN A 51 -21.30 0.59 -13.92
N TRP A 52 -20.88 0.86 -12.69
CA TRP A 52 -19.74 1.73 -12.38
C TRP A 52 -18.60 0.88 -11.85
N SER A 53 -17.37 1.20 -12.27
CA SER A 53 -16.16 0.51 -11.84
C SER A 53 -15.12 1.51 -11.33
N ASN A 54 -14.21 1.02 -10.49
CA ASN A 54 -13.09 1.84 -10.05
C ASN A 54 -12.04 1.95 -11.17
N LEU A 55 -11.78 3.17 -11.61
CA LEU A 55 -10.73 3.47 -12.58
C LEU A 55 -9.34 3.33 -11.97
N LEU A 56 -9.19 3.67 -10.68
CA LEU A 56 -7.91 3.66 -9.99
C LEU A 56 -7.72 2.35 -9.19
N PRO A 57 -6.46 1.86 -9.07
CA PRO A 57 -6.17 0.71 -8.25
C PRO A 57 -6.49 0.98 -6.77
N THR A 58 -6.99 -0.04 -6.08
CA THR A 58 -7.31 0.06 -4.65
C THR A 58 -6.06 0.27 -3.81
N ILE A 59 -6.17 1.13 -2.79
CA ILE A 59 -5.11 1.36 -1.80
C ILE A 59 -5.17 0.24 -0.75
N LEU A 60 -4.04 -0.41 -0.52
CA LEU A 60 -3.88 -1.47 0.48
C LEU A 60 -3.94 -0.86 1.88
N SER A 61 -4.94 -1.23 2.68
CA SER A 61 -5.23 -0.63 4.00
C SER A 61 -4.05 -0.71 4.97
N LYS A 62 -3.29 -1.80 4.95
CA LYS A 62 -2.15 -2.01 5.87
C LYS A 62 -0.86 -1.31 5.43
N GLN A 63 -0.64 -1.19 4.11
CA GLN A 63 0.63 -0.69 3.56
C GLN A 63 0.55 0.75 3.02
N GLY A 64 -0.66 1.26 2.74
CA GLY A 64 -0.85 2.59 2.13
C GLY A 64 -0.38 2.69 0.67
N ARG A 65 -0.19 1.55 -0.02
CA ARG A 65 0.31 1.48 -1.41
C ARG A 65 -0.74 0.85 -2.33
N CYS A 66 -0.63 1.08 -3.64
CA CYS A 66 -1.45 0.37 -4.65
C CYS A 66 -0.80 -0.93 -5.16
N THR A 67 0.44 -1.19 -4.75
CA THR A 67 1.17 -2.43 -5.01
C THR A 67 1.74 -2.96 -3.72
N GLN A 68 1.55 -4.26 -3.52
CA GLN A 68 2.04 -4.94 -2.34
C GLN A 68 3.57 -4.97 -2.39
N TYR A 69 4.19 -4.45 -1.33
CA TYR A 69 5.63 -4.57 -1.11
C TYR A 69 5.90 -5.72 -0.16
N TRP A 70 6.88 -6.55 -0.50
CA TRP A 70 7.28 -7.71 0.26
C TRP A 70 8.75 -7.55 0.65
N THR A 71 9.07 -7.76 1.93
CA THR A 71 10.46 -7.81 2.39
C THR A 71 11.13 -9.11 1.94
N ASP A 72 12.45 -9.16 1.95
CA ASP A 72 13.18 -10.36 1.51
C ASP A 72 12.88 -11.57 2.42
N GLU A 73 12.74 -11.36 3.73
CA GLU A 73 12.32 -12.38 4.69
C GLU A 73 10.92 -12.95 4.40
N GLU A 74 9.98 -12.13 3.90
CA GLU A 74 8.64 -12.59 3.53
C GLU A 74 8.64 -13.41 2.24
N LYS A 75 9.57 -13.12 1.32
CA LYS A 75 9.73 -13.88 0.08
C LYS A 75 10.27 -15.28 0.32
N GLU A 76 11.04 -15.48 1.39
CA GLU A 76 11.59 -16.78 1.77
C GLU A 76 10.57 -17.70 2.45
N LYS A 77 9.39 -17.20 2.83
CA LYS A 77 8.35 -18.03 3.43
C LYS A 77 7.76 -19.00 2.40
N PRO A 78 7.49 -20.26 2.77
CA PRO A 78 6.95 -21.27 1.85
C PRO A 78 5.58 -20.88 1.25
N ASP A 79 4.81 -20.04 1.93
CA ASP A 79 3.49 -19.57 1.49
C ASP A 79 3.54 -18.32 0.57
N PHE A 80 4.74 -17.84 0.20
CA PHE A 80 4.89 -16.58 -0.56
C PHE A 80 4.14 -16.58 -1.91
N GLU A 81 4.14 -17.70 -2.63
CA GLU A 81 3.46 -17.80 -3.93
C GLU A 81 1.93 -17.77 -3.82
N GLU A 82 1.36 -18.28 -2.72
CA GLU A 82 -0.07 -18.14 -2.45
C GLU A 82 -0.42 -16.69 -2.07
N MET A 83 0.40 -16.05 -1.26
CA MET A 83 0.23 -14.63 -0.89
C MET A 83 0.29 -13.71 -2.11
N LYS A 84 1.18 -13.98 -3.06
CA LYS A 84 1.37 -13.18 -4.27
C LYS A 84 0.17 -13.23 -5.24
N LYS A 85 -0.51 -14.37 -5.37
CA LYS A 85 -1.62 -14.56 -6.31
C LYS A 85 -2.90 -13.78 -5.97
N THR A 86 -3.05 -13.31 -4.73
CA THR A 86 -4.26 -12.61 -4.28
C THR A 86 -4.44 -11.19 -4.84
N VAL A 87 -3.43 -10.64 -5.52
CA VAL A 87 -3.43 -9.25 -6.01
C VAL A 87 -3.93 -9.17 -7.45
N GLU A 88 -5.18 -9.58 -7.69
CA GLU A 88 -5.77 -9.46 -9.02
C GLU A 88 -6.16 -8.00 -9.31
N ARG A 89 -5.62 -7.46 -10.40
CA ARG A 89 -5.61 -6.03 -10.76
C ARG A 89 -6.74 -5.63 -11.73
N ILE A 90 -7.84 -6.36 -11.70
CA ILE A 90 -8.97 -6.11 -12.60
C ILE A 90 -9.82 -4.99 -12.01
N PRO A 91 -10.25 -3.99 -12.81
CA PRO A 91 -11.25 -3.02 -12.39
C PRO A 91 -12.50 -3.74 -11.89
N LYS A 92 -12.72 -3.74 -10.58
CA LYS A 92 -13.90 -4.36 -9.97
C LYS A 92 -15.08 -3.40 -10.05
N PRO A 93 -16.30 -3.89 -10.33
CA PRO A 93 -17.48 -3.05 -10.26
C PRO A 93 -17.66 -2.54 -8.82
N LEU A 94 -18.26 -1.37 -8.67
CA LEU A 94 -18.46 -0.74 -7.36
C LEU A 94 -19.31 -1.61 -6.44
N SER A 95 -20.24 -2.38 -6.99
CA SER A 95 -21.06 -3.34 -6.24
C SER A 95 -20.24 -4.43 -5.53
N SER A 96 -19.15 -4.91 -6.15
CA SER A 96 -18.27 -5.93 -5.53
C SER A 96 -17.50 -5.42 -4.32
N ILE A 97 -17.35 -4.09 -4.19
CA ILE A 97 -16.57 -3.48 -3.12
C ILE A 97 -17.49 -2.90 -2.04
N SER A 98 -18.58 -2.23 -2.45
CA SER A 98 -19.45 -1.59 -1.49
C SER A 98 -20.74 -1.02 -2.11
N GLU A 99 -21.71 -1.87 -2.41
CA GLU A 99 -23.03 -1.41 -2.89
C GLU A 99 -23.69 -0.44 -1.89
N GLU A 100 -23.62 -0.73 -0.59
CA GLU A 100 -24.25 0.07 0.47
C GLU A 100 -23.60 1.44 0.69
N ASN A 101 -22.40 1.67 0.16
CA ASN A 101 -21.65 2.92 0.34
C ASN A 101 -21.90 3.95 -0.77
N TRP A 102 -22.76 3.64 -1.74
CA TRP A 102 -23.14 4.56 -2.80
C TRP A 102 -24.64 4.86 -2.73
N THR A 103 -25.00 6.09 -3.07
CA THR A 103 -26.39 6.54 -3.14
C THR A 103 -26.66 7.14 -4.51
N VAL A 104 -27.71 6.65 -5.16
CA VAL A 104 -28.15 7.13 -6.46
C VAL A 104 -29.03 8.36 -6.27
N ARG A 105 -28.76 9.42 -7.04
CA ARG A 105 -29.58 10.61 -7.15
C ARG A 105 -29.88 10.83 -8.62
N THR A 106 -31.15 10.81 -8.99
CA THR A 106 -31.58 11.10 -10.36
C THR A 106 -32.19 12.50 -10.39
N CYS A 107 -31.91 13.25 -11.45
CA CYS A 107 -32.56 14.52 -11.72
C CYS A 107 -33.31 14.39 -13.03
N GLY A 108 -34.64 14.25 -12.95
CA GLY A 108 -35.55 14.32 -14.09
C GLY A 108 -36.10 15.74 -14.22
N MET A 109 -35.29 16.70 -14.63
CA MET A 109 -35.83 17.99 -15.09
C MET A 109 -36.24 17.82 -16.54
N LEU A 110 -37.55 17.79 -16.83
CA LEU A 110 -38.32 18.24 -18.03
C LEU A 110 -37.72 18.21 -19.46
N VAL A 111 -36.50 17.73 -19.65
CA VAL A 111 -35.71 17.67 -20.87
C VAL A 111 -35.25 16.22 -21.01
N ASP A 112 -35.13 15.71 -22.23
CA ASP A 112 -34.84 14.31 -22.56
C ASP A 112 -33.47 13.77 -22.06
N ASN A 113 -32.79 14.51 -21.18
CA ASN A 113 -31.48 14.20 -20.63
C ASN A 113 -31.63 13.71 -19.19
N GLU A 114 -31.57 12.40 -19.02
CA GLU A 114 -31.48 11.79 -17.69
C GLU A 114 -30.09 12.07 -17.11
N VAL A 115 -30.05 12.81 -15.99
CA VAL A 115 -28.84 13.03 -15.20
C VAL A 115 -28.89 12.10 -13.99
N VAL A 116 -27.85 11.29 -13.84
CA VAL A 116 -27.69 10.40 -12.69
C VAL A 116 -26.38 10.74 -11.98
N ALA A 117 -26.48 10.94 -10.67
CA ALA A 117 -25.34 11.16 -9.79
C ALA A 117 -25.27 10.05 -8.74
N LEU A 118 -24.16 9.31 -8.70
CA LEU A 118 -23.78 8.46 -7.59
C LEU A 118 -23.00 9.26 -6.56
N SER A 119 -23.42 9.21 -5.30
CA SER A 119 -22.77 9.92 -4.20
C SER A 119 -22.22 8.94 -3.17
N SER A 120 -20.96 9.10 -2.79
CA SER A 120 -20.32 8.25 -1.77
C SER A 120 -20.83 8.59 -0.37
N ARG A 121 -21.12 7.55 0.43
CA ARG A 121 -21.40 7.67 1.87
C ARG A 121 -20.13 7.70 2.72
N ILE A 122 -19.04 7.08 2.25
CA ILE A 122 -17.78 7.10 3.00
C ILE A 122 -17.13 8.47 2.91
N TRP A 123 -17.01 8.99 1.69
CA TRP A 123 -16.41 10.28 1.40
C TRP A 123 -17.50 11.26 1.00
N GLN A 124 -18.09 11.93 1.99
CA GLN A 124 -19.09 12.96 1.73
C GLN A 124 -18.49 14.04 0.83
N GLY A 125 -19.19 14.33 -0.27
CA GLY A 125 -18.72 15.23 -1.32
C GLY A 125 -18.16 14.53 -2.56
N ALA A 126 -17.91 13.22 -2.53
CA ALA A 126 -17.52 12.47 -3.72
C ALA A 126 -18.75 12.09 -4.53
N HIS A 127 -18.80 12.58 -5.77
CA HIS A 127 -19.88 12.34 -6.71
C HIS A 127 -19.34 11.85 -8.06
N CYS A 128 -19.99 10.84 -8.62
CA CYS A 128 -19.82 10.41 -10.00
C CYS A 128 -21.10 10.78 -10.74
N VAL A 129 -20.99 11.59 -11.79
CA VAL A 129 -22.13 12.11 -12.56
C VAL A 129 -22.05 11.53 -13.96
N GLY A 130 -23.16 10.95 -14.40
CA GLY A 130 -23.38 10.56 -15.79
C GLY A 130 -24.60 11.30 -16.31
N TYR A 131 -24.52 11.83 -17.52
CA TYR A 131 -25.71 12.33 -18.20
C TYR A 131 -25.68 12.01 -19.68
N LYS A 132 -26.86 11.72 -20.21
CA LYS A 132 -27.06 11.44 -21.62
C LYS A 132 -27.24 12.76 -22.37
N ARG A 133 -26.39 13.04 -23.36
CA ARG A 133 -26.48 14.24 -24.21
C ARG A 133 -27.28 13.96 -25.48
N TYR A 134 -27.06 12.78 -26.07
CA TYR A 134 -27.76 12.28 -27.25
C TYR A 134 -28.00 10.77 -27.14
N ALA A 135 -28.78 10.19 -28.05
CA ALA A 135 -29.05 8.74 -28.05
C ALA A 135 -27.80 7.84 -28.12
N LYS A 136 -26.65 8.39 -28.53
CA LYS A 136 -25.36 7.70 -28.66
C LYS A 136 -24.21 8.38 -27.89
N ASP A 137 -24.48 9.42 -27.10
CA ASP A 137 -23.42 10.20 -26.45
C ASP A 137 -23.74 10.36 -24.96
N MET A 138 -22.84 9.85 -24.13
CA MET A 138 -22.94 9.90 -22.68
C MET A 138 -21.67 10.47 -22.09
N VAL A 139 -21.82 11.47 -21.23
CA VAL A 139 -20.70 12.18 -20.61
C VAL A 139 -20.64 11.76 -19.15
N PHE A 140 -19.43 11.42 -18.70
CA PHE A 140 -19.13 11.07 -17.33
C PHE A 140 -18.19 12.10 -16.70
N ALA A 141 -18.42 12.42 -15.43
CA ALA A 141 -17.55 13.28 -14.66
C ALA A 141 -17.46 12.77 -13.22
N ASN A 142 -16.27 12.87 -12.63
CA ASN A 142 -16.05 12.57 -11.22
C ASN A 142 -15.65 13.87 -10.53
N ILE A 143 -16.28 14.19 -9.41
CA ILE A 143 -16.02 15.42 -8.67
C ILE A 143 -16.00 15.14 -7.17
N TYR A 144 -15.06 15.79 -6.47
CA TYR A 144 -15.01 15.79 -5.02
C TYR A 144 -15.13 17.23 -4.49
N ILE A 145 -16.18 17.50 -3.71
CA ILE A 145 -16.40 18.78 -3.04
C ILE A 145 -16.71 18.50 -1.57
N GLY A 146 -15.72 18.68 -0.70
CA GLY A 146 -15.91 18.42 0.72
C GLY A 146 -14.68 18.72 1.58
N TYR A 147 -14.79 18.41 2.86
CA TYR A 147 -13.78 18.72 3.88
C TYR A 147 -12.65 17.68 3.99
N GLY A 148 -12.66 16.62 3.19
CA GLY A 148 -11.68 15.53 3.30
C GLY A 148 -11.89 14.62 4.52
N ILE A 149 -13.08 14.62 5.12
CA ILE A 149 -13.40 13.82 6.30
C ILE A 149 -14.06 12.51 5.88
N LYS A 150 -13.50 11.40 6.33
CA LYS A 150 -14.09 10.06 6.16
C LYS A 150 -15.22 9.88 7.17
N THR A 151 -16.41 9.60 6.66
CA THR A 151 -17.64 9.47 7.48
C THR A 151 -18.19 8.05 7.55
N GLY A 152 -17.70 7.14 6.69
CA GLY A 152 -18.06 5.73 6.71
C GLY A 152 -16.95 4.84 7.29
N GLY A 153 -17.36 3.79 8.01
CA GLY A 153 -16.47 2.81 8.64
C GLY A 153 -16.28 3.06 10.15
N GLU A 154 -15.06 2.80 10.63
CA GLU A 154 -14.70 3.01 12.04
C GLU A 154 -14.68 4.49 12.41
N VAL A 155 -15.29 4.82 13.55
CA VAL A 155 -15.28 6.17 14.11
C VAL A 155 -13.84 6.54 14.47
N PHE A 156 -13.44 7.77 14.15
CA PHE A 156 -12.13 8.27 14.53
C PHE A 156 -11.92 8.13 16.04
N THR A 157 -10.93 7.33 16.41
CA THR A 157 -10.48 7.18 17.79
C THR A 157 -9.08 7.76 17.87
N PRO A 158 -8.84 8.77 18.71
CA PRO A 158 -7.50 9.31 18.91
C PRO A 158 -6.52 8.20 19.28
N GLN A 159 -5.32 8.23 18.70
CA GLN A 159 -4.29 7.26 19.04
C GLN A 159 -3.89 7.44 20.51
N PHE A 160 -3.83 6.33 21.25
CA PHE A 160 -3.34 6.33 22.62
C PHE A 160 -1.81 6.51 22.63
N ILE A 161 -1.27 6.89 23.78
CA ILE A 161 0.18 7.06 23.97
C ILE A 161 0.88 5.74 23.61
N LEU A 162 1.98 5.85 22.87
CA LEU A 162 2.79 4.69 22.49
C LEU A 162 3.22 3.92 23.75
N PRO A 163 3.32 2.58 23.66
CA PRO A 163 3.88 1.78 24.74
C PRO A 163 5.26 2.33 25.16
N VAL A 164 5.52 2.36 26.46
CA VAL A 164 6.84 2.69 26.98
C VAL A 164 7.84 1.63 26.52
N GLN A 165 9.07 2.04 26.24
CA GLN A 165 10.13 1.10 25.89
C GLN A 165 10.53 0.30 27.14
N ASP A 166 10.69 -1.01 26.97
CA ASP A 166 11.19 -1.85 28.03
C ASP A 166 12.67 -1.53 28.32
N GLU A 167 13.02 -1.50 29.60
CA GLU A 167 14.41 -1.37 30.02
C GLU A 167 15.21 -2.62 29.63
N TYR A 168 16.49 -2.40 29.36
CA TYR A 168 17.42 -3.50 29.13
C TYR A 168 17.53 -4.36 30.38
N HIS A 169 17.13 -5.63 30.29
CA HIS A 169 17.29 -6.58 31.38
C HIS A 169 18.76 -7.04 31.41
N GLN A 170 19.54 -6.54 32.36
CA GLN A 170 20.98 -6.82 32.43
C GLN A 170 21.26 -8.29 32.74
N ILE A 171 22.20 -8.85 31.97
CA ILE A 171 22.71 -10.22 32.02
C ILE A 171 23.21 -10.54 33.44
N VAL A 172 22.86 -11.72 33.94
CA VAL A 172 23.42 -12.29 35.18
C VAL A 172 24.94 -12.19 35.12
N LEU A 173 25.52 -11.35 35.98
CA LEU A 173 26.96 -11.27 36.14
C LEU A 173 27.43 -12.60 36.76
N THR A 174 27.75 -13.58 35.92
CA THR A 174 28.42 -14.79 36.38
C THR A 174 29.87 -14.42 36.65
N GLN A 175 30.17 -14.03 37.89
CA GLN A 175 31.55 -14.08 38.35
C GLN A 175 31.99 -15.53 38.22
N GLN A 176 32.96 -15.79 37.35
CA GLN A 176 33.59 -17.09 37.28
C GLN A 176 34.27 -17.32 38.63
N THR A 177 33.84 -18.36 39.36
CA THR A 177 34.46 -18.74 40.62
C THR A 177 35.94 -19.01 40.39
N ASP A 178 36.80 -18.49 41.27
CA ASP A 178 38.24 -18.80 41.21
C ASP A 178 38.45 -20.32 41.20
N PRO A 179 39.40 -20.84 40.40
CA PRO A 179 39.69 -22.27 40.34
C PRO A 179 40.05 -22.80 41.72
N SER A 180 39.59 -24.01 42.04
CA SER A 180 39.85 -24.62 43.35
C SER A 180 41.34 -24.88 43.53
N ILE A 181 41.78 -25.02 44.79
CA ILE A 181 43.17 -25.37 45.12
C ILE A 181 43.59 -26.69 44.45
N GLU A 182 42.66 -27.62 44.26
CA GLU A 182 42.90 -28.90 43.58
C GLU A 182 43.16 -28.71 42.10
N ASP A 183 42.40 -27.84 41.43
CA ASP A 183 42.61 -27.50 40.03
C ASP A 183 43.95 -26.81 39.83
N MET A 184 44.32 -25.88 40.72
CA MET A 184 45.63 -25.22 40.68
C MET A 184 46.79 -26.20 40.79
N LYS A 185 46.69 -27.24 41.64
CA LYS A 185 47.74 -28.28 41.77
C LYS A 185 47.96 -29.06 40.49
N ARG A 186 46.96 -29.18 39.62
CA ARG A 186 47.09 -29.84 38.32
C ARG A 186 47.94 -29.05 37.33
N PHE A 187 48.03 -27.74 37.52
CA PHE A 187 48.85 -26.84 36.71
C PHE A 187 50.24 -26.57 37.31
N ILE A 188 50.50 -26.98 38.56
CA ILE A 188 51.85 -26.93 39.14
C ILE A 188 52.65 -28.11 38.57
N PRO A 189 53.67 -27.90 37.73
CA PRO A 189 54.51 -28.98 37.27
C PRO A 189 55.21 -29.63 38.47
N GLN A 190 55.06 -30.95 38.63
CA GLN A 190 55.77 -31.70 39.67
C GLN A 190 57.27 -31.46 39.47
N LYS A 191 57.91 -30.85 40.48
CA LYS A 191 59.36 -30.69 40.51
C LYS A 191 59.94 -32.10 40.48
N LYS A 192 60.50 -32.51 39.33
CA LYS A 192 61.31 -33.72 39.26
C LYS A 192 62.45 -33.51 40.24
N GLU A 193 62.45 -34.26 41.34
CA GLU A 193 63.59 -34.31 42.25
C GLU A 193 64.79 -34.74 41.42
N ALA A 194 65.76 -33.84 41.29
CA ALA A 194 67.06 -34.16 40.74
C ALA A 194 67.70 -35.15 41.72
N ASN A 195 67.99 -36.34 41.23
CA ASN A 195 68.70 -37.40 41.96
C ASN A 195 70.17 -36.97 42.09
N ASP A 196 70.48 -36.16 43.09
CA ASP A 196 71.85 -35.83 43.50
C ASP A 196 72.37 -36.98 44.39
N GLN A 197 72.97 -37.99 43.77
CA GLN A 197 73.93 -38.88 44.44
C GLN A 197 75.31 -38.25 44.32
N GLU A 198 75.69 -37.45 45.31
CA GLU A 198 77.09 -37.05 45.53
C GLU A 198 77.87 -38.25 46.09
N ASN A 199 78.91 -38.65 45.33
CA ASN A 199 80.10 -39.36 45.81
C ASN A 199 80.93 -38.43 46.72
N GLU A 200 81.96 -39.01 47.36
CA GLU A 200 83.03 -38.43 48.21
C GLU A 200 82.78 -38.66 49.71
N ASP A 201 83.66 -39.30 50.51
CA ASP A 201 85.08 -39.64 50.37
C ASP A 201 85.50 -40.70 51.42
N GLN A 202 86.49 -41.53 51.08
CA GLN A 202 87.53 -41.93 52.05
C GLN A 202 88.89 -42.05 51.34
N ALA A 203 89.83 -41.22 51.79
CA ALA A 203 91.22 -41.15 51.38
C ALA A 203 92.15 -42.01 52.27
N ASP A 204 93.23 -42.48 51.65
CA ASP A 204 94.58 -42.81 52.17
C ASP A 204 94.76 -43.79 53.36
N GLU A 205 95.17 -45.03 53.05
CA GLU A 205 96.40 -45.69 53.55
C GLU A 205 96.83 -46.87 52.64
#